data_AF-A0A8D5U7M5-F1
#
_entry.id   AF-A0A8D5U7M5-F1
#
_cell.length_a   1.000
_cell.length_b   1.000
_cell.length_c   1.000
_cell.angle_alpha   90.00
_cell.angle_beta   90.00
_cell.angle_gamma   90.00
#
_symmetry.space_group_name_H-M   'P 1'
#
loop_
_entity.id
_entity.type
_entity.pdbx_description
1 polymer ?
#
loop_
_entity_poly.entity_id
_entity_poly.type
_entity_poly.pdbx_seq_one_letter_code
_entity_poly.pdbx_strand_id
1 'polypeptide(L)'
;MISPDKVFANLESVLNSNEQMLVNKREVEIVWAVRVTNKTATGFAKIDNTLLPFRVTVEDGVGVRIGDISFTLKEKTVEVALEEIEADKR
;
A
#
# COMPACT_ATOMS: atom_id res chain seq x y z
N MET A 1 8.17 1.56 14.67
CA MET A 1 7.08 0.59 14.48
C MET A 1 5.90 1.32 13.87
N ILE A 2 5.70 1.11 12.58
CA ILE A 2 4.63 1.75 11.81
C ILE A 2 3.25 1.36 12.35
N SER A 3 2.36 2.34 12.45
CA SER A 3 0.96 2.10 12.78
C SER A 3 0.23 1.43 11.61
N PRO A 4 -0.31 0.20 11.78
CA PRO A 4 -1.11 -0.44 10.73
C PRO A 4 -2.34 0.38 10.35
N ASP A 5 -2.93 1.10 11.30
CA ASP A 5 -4.11 1.94 11.04
C ASP A 5 -3.76 3.10 10.10
N LYS A 6 -2.61 3.76 10.32
CA LYS A 6 -2.13 4.82 9.42
C LYS A 6 -1.82 4.29 8.02
N VAL A 7 -1.22 3.10 7.92
CA VAL A 7 -0.94 2.46 6.63
C VAL A 7 -2.23 2.14 5.90
N PHE A 8 -3.20 1.49 6.55
CA PHE A 8 -4.43 1.10 5.88
C PHE A 8 -5.29 2.30 5.47
N ALA A 9 -5.34 3.35 6.28
CA ALA A 9 -6.05 4.58 5.95
C ALA A 9 -5.45 5.34 4.74
N ASN A 10 -4.17 5.11 4.43
CA ASN A 10 -3.48 5.78 3.32
C ASN A 10 -2.87 4.76 2.34
N LEU A 11 -3.44 3.55 2.26
CA LEU A 11 -2.80 2.42 1.58
C LEU A 11 -2.52 2.72 0.11
N GLU A 12 -3.49 3.32 -0.58
CA GLU A 12 -3.35 3.70 -1.99
C GLU A 12 -2.16 4.65 -2.20
N SER A 13 -2.09 5.72 -1.41
CA SER A 13 -0.99 6.69 -1.49
C SER A 13 0.36 6.08 -1.14
N VAL A 14 0.42 5.20 -0.13
CA VAL A 14 1.66 4.48 0.26
C VAL A 14 2.15 3.54 -0.86
N LEU A 15 1.24 2.90 -1.58
CA LEU A 15 1.60 2.06 -2.73
C LEU A 15 2.10 2.90 -3.90
N ASN A 16 1.44 4.02 -4.18
CA ASN A 16 1.78 4.89 -5.31
C ASN A 16 3.00 5.80 -5.06
N SER A 17 3.40 6.04 -3.81
CA SER A 17 4.64 6.78 -3.48
C SER A 17 5.91 5.95 -3.66
N ASN A 18 5.79 4.63 -3.86
CA ASN A 18 6.95 3.76 -3.95
C ASN A 18 7.61 3.81 -5.33
N GLU A 19 8.89 4.19 -5.37
CA GLU A 19 9.64 4.27 -6.62
C GLU A 19 9.84 2.93 -7.36
N GLN A 20 9.79 1.79 -6.66
CA GLN A 20 9.94 0.46 -7.28
C GLN A 20 8.69 0.07 -8.10
N MET A 21 7.54 0.68 -7.83
CA MET A 21 6.35 0.57 -8.68
C MET A 21 6.51 1.32 -10.02
N LEU A 22 7.49 2.25 -10.15
CA LEU A 22 7.58 3.22 -11.25
C LEU A 22 8.15 2.71 -12.57
N VAL A 23 8.45 1.41 -12.73
CA VAL A 23 8.88 0.89 -14.05
C VAL A 23 7.77 1.07 -15.10
N ASN A 24 6.51 1.12 -14.67
CA ASN A 24 5.37 1.58 -15.47
C ASN A 24 4.44 2.40 -14.57
N LYS A 25 4.29 3.70 -14.83
CA LYS A 25 3.42 4.65 -14.08
C LYS A 25 1.94 4.33 -14.25
N ARG A 26 1.48 3.19 -13.76
CA ARG A 26 0.06 2.85 -13.65
C ARG A 26 -0.32 2.99 -12.19
N GLU A 27 -1.20 3.96 -11.91
CA GLU A 27 -1.71 4.17 -10.57
C GLU A 27 -2.46 2.92 -10.08
N VAL A 28 -2.20 2.56 -8.84
CA VAL A 28 -2.96 1.53 -8.11
C VAL A 28 -4.15 2.22 -7.48
N GLU A 29 -5.36 1.78 -7.79
CA GLU A 29 -6.61 2.23 -7.17
C GLU A 29 -7.13 1.13 -6.24
N ILE A 30 -7.33 1.41 -4.96
CA ILE A 30 -7.90 0.44 -4.00
C ILE A 30 -9.43 0.50 -4.08
N VAL A 31 -10.02 -0.42 -4.86
CA VAL A 31 -11.48 -0.49 -5.08
C VAL A 31 -12.22 -0.94 -3.83
N TRP A 32 -11.68 -1.93 -3.12
CA TRP A 32 -12.27 -2.46 -1.91
C TRP A 32 -11.21 -3.15 -1.05
N ALA A 33 -11.32 -3.01 0.27
CA ALA A 33 -10.42 -3.62 1.23
C ALA A 33 -11.15 -4.02 2.51
N VAL A 34 -10.77 -5.17 3.07
CA VAL A 34 -11.22 -5.65 4.37
C VAL A 34 -10.01 -5.96 5.23
N ARG A 35 -10.09 -5.51 6.48
CA ARG A 35 -9.10 -5.86 7.50
C ARG A 35 -9.39 -7.26 8.03
N VAL A 36 -8.43 -8.17 7.87
CA VAL A 36 -8.53 -9.57 8.30
C VAL A 36 -7.93 -9.77 9.69
N THR A 37 -6.88 -9.00 10.01
CA THR A 37 -6.25 -8.95 11.34
C THR A 37 -5.82 -7.52 11.67
N ASN A 38 -5.33 -7.28 12.88
CA ASN A 38 -4.74 -5.98 13.22
C ASN A 38 -3.56 -5.59 12.31
N LYS A 39 -2.89 -6.55 11.67
CA LYS A 39 -1.73 -6.33 10.80
C LYS A 39 -1.97 -6.67 9.34
N THR A 40 -3.12 -7.24 8.96
CA THR A 40 -3.35 -7.73 7.60
C THR A 40 -4.65 -7.21 7.03
N ALA A 41 -4.60 -6.72 5.79
CA ALA A 41 -5.76 -6.37 4.98
C ALA A 41 -5.72 -7.12 3.64
N THR A 42 -6.89 -7.43 3.09
CA THR A 42 -7.04 -8.06 1.78
C THR A 42 -8.15 -7.38 1.00
N GLY A 43 -8.08 -7.41 -0.32
CA GLY A 43 -9.11 -6.77 -1.12
C GLY A 43 -8.85 -6.88 -2.61
N PHE A 44 -9.36 -5.91 -3.35
CA PHE A 44 -9.14 -5.77 -4.78
C PHE A 44 -8.59 -4.39 -5.11
N ALA A 45 -7.53 -4.39 -5.90
CA ALA A 45 -6.93 -3.19 -6.45
C ALA A 45 -7.14 -3.21 -7.97
N LYS A 46 -7.41 -2.05 -8.53
CA LYS A 46 -7.47 -1.86 -9.97
C LYS A 46 -6.15 -1.25 -10.43
N ILE A 47 -5.53 -1.89 -11.41
CA ILE A 47 -4.34 -1.40 -12.08
C ILE A 47 -4.68 -1.35 -13.56
N ASP A 48 -4.75 -0.13 -14.13
CA ASP A 48 -5.34 0.11 -15.45
C ASP A 48 -6.78 -0.44 -15.51
N ASN A 49 -7.15 -1.28 -16.48
CA ASN A 49 -8.48 -1.89 -16.56
C ASN A 49 -8.56 -3.28 -15.92
N THR A 50 -7.56 -3.70 -15.14
CA THR A 50 -7.52 -5.03 -14.53
C THR A 50 -7.78 -4.95 -13.03
N LEU A 51 -8.75 -5.73 -12.56
CA LEU A 51 -9.01 -5.92 -11.13
C LEU A 51 -8.18 -7.12 -10.63
N LEU A 52 -7.32 -6.88 -9.65
CA LEU A 52 -6.43 -7.88 -9.09
C LEU A 52 -6.68 -8.03 -7.58
N PRO A 53 -6.69 -9.26 -7.06
CA PRO A 53 -6.74 -9.46 -5.62
C PRO A 53 -5.43 -8.99 -4.99
N PHE A 54 -5.50 -8.38 -3.81
CA PHE A 54 -4.33 -8.01 -3.05
C PHE A 54 -4.38 -8.48 -1.60
N ARG A 55 -3.19 -8.58 -1.00
CA ARG A 55 -2.97 -8.74 0.44
C ARG A 55 -1.86 -7.81 0.88
N VAL A 56 -2.07 -7.14 2.00
CA VAL A 56 -1.08 -6.28 2.65
C VAL A 56 -0.89 -6.73 4.10
N THR A 57 0.35 -6.82 4.54
CA THR A 57 0.72 -7.13 5.94
C THR A 57 1.67 -6.07 6.47
N VAL A 58 1.41 -5.56 7.68
CA VAL A 58 2.22 -4.55 8.37
C VAL A 58 2.99 -5.18 9.53
N GLU A 59 4.30 -5.29 9.39
CA GLU A 59 5.25 -5.79 10.40
C GLU A 59 6.44 -4.82 10.52
N ASP A 60 7.67 -5.23 10.20
CA ASP A 60 8.86 -4.36 10.15
C ASP A 60 8.93 -3.52 8.85
N GLY A 61 7.77 -3.30 8.25
CA GLY A 61 7.55 -2.77 6.92
C GLY A 61 6.15 -3.13 6.41
N VAL A 62 5.89 -2.91 5.13
CA VAL A 62 4.62 -3.24 4.48
C VAL A 62 4.87 -4.27 3.40
N GLY A 63 4.52 -5.53 3.68
CA GLY A 63 4.52 -6.61 2.71
C GLY A 63 3.27 -6.52 1.84
N VAL A 64 3.46 -6.49 0.52
CA VAL A 64 2.37 -6.29 -0.45
C VAL A 64 2.38 -7.46 -1.43
N ARG A 65 1.22 -8.03 -1.69
CA ARG A 65 0.98 -8.97 -2.79
C ARG A 65 -0.20 -8.47 -3.62
N ILE A 66 -0.03 -8.33 -4.92
CA ILE A 66 -1.08 -7.98 -5.89
C ILE A 66 -1.01 -9.01 -7.02
N GLY A 67 -2.06 -9.83 -7.16
CA GLY A 67 -2.03 -11.01 -8.01
C GLY A 67 -0.88 -11.95 -7.65
N ASP A 68 0.00 -12.20 -8.63
CA ASP A 68 1.18 -13.06 -8.48
C ASP A 68 2.46 -12.30 -8.10
N ILE A 69 2.39 -10.97 -8.03
CA ILE A 69 3.54 -10.13 -7.68
C ILE A 69 3.55 -9.89 -6.17
N SER A 70 4.72 -10.03 -5.55
CA SER A 70 4.93 -9.69 -4.13
C SER A 70 6.19 -8.88 -3.92
N PHE A 71 6.11 -7.86 -3.09
CA PHE A 71 7.23 -7.01 -2.72
C PHE A 71 7.09 -6.51 -1.27
N THR A 72 8.11 -5.83 -0.76
CA THR A 72 8.09 -5.29 0.60
C THR A 72 8.60 -3.85 0.60
N LEU A 73 7.77 -2.95 1.12
CA LEU A 73 8.15 -1.59 1.43
C LEU A 73 8.84 -1.60 2.79
N LYS A 74 10.08 -1.12 2.85
CA LYS A 74 10.82 -1.02 4.13
C LYS A 74 10.17 0.04 5.01
N GLU A 75 10.29 -0.14 6.34
CA GLU A 75 9.69 0.77 7.31
C GLU A 75 9.97 2.25 7.02
N LYS A 76 11.25 2.61 6.84
CA LYS A 76 11.66 3.99 6.52
C LYS A 76 11.00 4.57 5.26
N THR A 77 10.77 3.75 4.23
CA THR A 77 10.10 4.19 3.00
C THR A 77 8.64 4.53 3.24
N VAL A 78 7.97 3.73 4.07
CA VAL A 78 6.56 3.94 4.42
C VAL A 78 6.40 5.14 5.35
N GLU A 79 7.33 5.35 6.28
CA GLU A 79 7.35 6.54 7.14
C GLU A 79 7.45 7.82 6.31
N VAL A 80 8.41 7.91 5.39
CA VAL A 80 8.57 9.06 4.50
C VAL A 80 7.30 9.31 3.68
N ALA A 81 6.71 8.24 3.11
CA ALA A 81 5.46 8.36 2.37
C ALA A 81 4.32 8.93 3.22
N LEU A 82 4.18 8.45 4.46
CA LEU A 82 3.15 8.94 5.38
C LEU A 82 3.37 10.39 5.80
N GLU A 83 4.62 10.81 5.99
CA GLU A 83 4.98 12.20 6.28
C GLU A 83 4.63 13.15 5.12
N GLU A 84 4.95 12.75 3.89
CA GLU A 84 4.60 13.52 2.67
C GLU A 84 3.07 13.67 2.53
N ILE A 85 2.31 12.59 2.76
CA ILE A 85 0.84 12.61 2.72
C ILE A 85 0.25 13.53 3.81
N GLU A 86 0.86 13.57 5.00
CA GLU A 86 0.43 14.47 6.08
C GLU A 86 0.78 15.95 5.77
N ALA A 87 1.89 16.20 5.06
CA ALA A 87 2.31 17.55 4.66
C ALA A 87 1.39 18.15 3.58
N ASP A 88 0.98 17.35 2.59
CA ASP A 88 0.10 17.81 1.49
C ASP A 88 -1.33 18.15 1.94
N LYS A 89 -1.73 17.73 3.15
CA LYS A 89 -3.04 18.04 3.74
C LYS A 89 -3.09 19.36 4.53
N ARG A 90 -1.96 20.07 4.65
CA ARG A 90 -1.85 21.36 5.38
C ARG A 90 -1.85 22.55 4.43
#